data_AF-A0A1G7WIR8-F1
#
_entry.id   AF-A0A1G7WIR8-F1
#
_cell.length_a   1.000
_cell.length_b   1.000
_cell.length_c   1.000
_cell.angle_alpha   90.00
_cell.angle_beta   90.00
_cell.angle_gamma   90.00
#
_symmetry.space_group_name_H-M   'P 1'
#
loop_
_entity.id
_entity.type
_entity.pdbx_description
1 polymer ?
#
loop_
_entity_poly.entity_id
_entity_poly.type
_entity_poly.pdbx_seq_one_letter_code
_entity_poly.pdbx_strand_id
1 'polypeptide(L)'
;MKNFNRLAVIITVVLLSACNKGYDRLLDDREYEDTTGVTGKQPKILFLMVDGARGESVRSAQASHLLELGDNAIYSWNSISDTLSLDATAWADLLTGVRKEKHGVVKSDFSDNRLGQYPVFFKYIKARMPAFRIAAYSATDSLGKMLITDADVNRTFSNDDDATEQAILDELKIDTAGLIFGQFSQVATAGKAYGYDVSIPEYKAAILRVDEYIGNIMNALRQRKNYQHENWLVVVTSGRGGPFSISPDEDDGTILSNPKVNTFTIFYSPRYTPNFIDRPYTGARYTGKAVRLYGKTANDAVYATIDEGKEDLALGKTNEVTIALKIKKNKTIYGDYSYTYPNIIGNNLSLDWWKNTGWAMSLETNGWGVHYGQNGAGFNMATGANISDGKWHDLTAVFLNRDNKRFIRLFTDGNFNTEAEITSYGNFDTDDPLTLGYVPGNVTDDNRWLNAYVTEIRFWRAALPDNVIKEYVCAEELPTSHPYHDYLIGYWPCRDGFGGVFKDQTEYKHDFQLHNNYQWDDFSDLMCPSSASNLSQLVPQPVDVARQIMNWLQIAVDTKWQMDGRVWVTSYVSI
;
A
#
# COMPACT_ATOMS: atom_id res chain seq x y z
N MET A 1 71.34 38.99 -11.50
CA MET A 1 70.01 38.47 -11.11
C MET A 1 68.90 39.42 -11.58
N LYS A 2 68.74 39.49 -12.90
CA LYS A 2 67.68 40.18 -13.63
C LYS A 2 67.42 39.21 -14.78
N ASN A 3 66.28 38.50 -14.74
CA ASN A 3 65.72 37.59 -15.77
C ASN A 3 64.86 36.44 -15.18
N PHE A 4 64.40 36.53 -13.92
CA PHE A 4 63.41 35.58 -13.38
C PHE A 4 62.02 36.19 -13.11
N ASN A 5 61.90 37.53 -13.01
CA ASN A 5 60.60 38.20 -12.73
C ASN A 5 59.77 38.60 -13.95
N ARG A 6 60.27 38.42 -15.19
CA ARG A 6 59.49 38.72 -16.41
C ARG A 6 58.82 37.49 -17.03
N LEU A 7 59.25 36.29 -16.68
CA LEU A 7 58.64 35.05 -17.16
C LEU A 7 57.40 34.66 -16.33
N ALA A 8 57.38 34.98 -15.03
CA ALA A 8 56.24 34.71 -14.16
C ALA A 8 55.00 35.57 -14.48
N VAL A 9 55.19 36.82 -14.92
CA VAL A 9 54.06 37.74 -15.22
C VAL A 9 53.41 37.46 -16.58
N ILE A 10 54.14 36.90 -17.54
CA ILE A 10 53.59 36.55 -18.87
C ILE A 10 52.78 35.23 -18.81
N ILE A 11 53.13 34.31 -17.90
CA ILE A 11 52.38 33.04 -17.73
C ILE A 11 51.04 33.26 -16.99
N THR A 12 50.94 34.25 -16.09
CA THR A 12 49.68 34.54 -15.37
C THR A 12 48.65 35.30 -16.22
N VAL A 13 49.06 36.04 -17.25
CA VAL A 13 48.12 36.74 -18.15
C VAL A 13 47.54 35.82 -19.22
N VAL A 14 48.26 34.77 -19.65
CA VAL A 14 47.74 33.81 -20.64
C VAL A 14 46.71 32.83 -20.04
N LEU A 15 46.75 32.60 -18.72
CA LEU A 15 45.78 31.72 -18.02
C LEU A 15 44.42 32.38 -17.71
N LEU A 16 44.27 33.71 -17.87
CA LEU A 16 42.99 34.42 -17.68
C LEU A 16 42.21 34.66 -18.99
N SER A 17 42.75 34.27 -20.14
CA SER A 17 42.11 34.39 -21.46
C SER A 17 41.67 33.05 -22.06
N ALA A 18 41.78 31.95 -21.31
CA ALA A 18 41.37 30.60 -21.73
C ALA A 18 40.24 30.07 -20.85
N CYS A 19 39.08 30.75 -20.85
CA CYS A 19 37.77 30.17 -20.51
C CYS A 19 36.66 31.19 -20.79
N ASN A 20 36.41 31.53 -22.07
CA ASN A 20 35.13 32.12 -22.47
C ASN A 20 34.74 31.78 -23.92
N LYS A 21 34.77 30.49 -24.25
CA LYS A 21 34.03 29.95 -25.39
C LYS A 21 33.15 28.80 -24.89
N GLY A 22 32.04 29.17 -24.27
CA GLY A 22 30.89 28.28 -24.10
C GLY A 22 30.24 28.06 -25.47
N TYR A 23 29.81 26.83 -25.71
CA TYR A 23 29.26 26.31 -26.95
C TYR A 23 28.09 27.15 -27.53
N ASP A 24 28.38 27.98 -28.53
CA ASP A 24 27.38 28.34 -29.56
C ASP A 24 27.27 27.15 -30.52
N ARG A 25 26.42 26.18 -30.18
CA ARG A 25 25.69 25.41 -31.19
C ARG A 25 24.29 26.00 -31.27
N LEU A 26 24.22 27.24 -31.76
CA LEU A 26 23.01 27.71 -32.41
C LEU A 26 22.84 26.82 -33.64
N LEU A 27 21.74 26.07 -33.71
CA LEU A 27 21.31 25.45 -34.95
C LEU A 27 21.16 26.59 -35.98
N ASP A 28 21.70 26.39 -37.19
CA ASP A 28 21.48 27.34 -38.29
C ASP A 28 19.97 27.57 -38.45
N ASP A 29 19.54 28.83 -38.58
CA ASP A 29 18.18 29.18 -38.99
C ASP A 29 17.94 28.62 -40.40
N ARG A 30 17.44 27.38 -40.46
CA ARG A 30 16.81 26.84 -41.65
C ARG A 30 15.33 27.14 -41.53
N GLU A 31 14.81 27.94 -42.46
CA GLU A 31 13.38 27.92 -42.78
C GLU A 31 13.05 26.50 -43.22
N TYR A 32 12.53 25.70 -42.29
CA TYR A 32 11.81 24.50 -42.64
C TYR A 32 10.46 24.96 -43.17
N GLU A 33 10.29 24.98 -44.50
CA GLU A 33 8.96 24.78 -45.06
C GLU A 33 8.53 23.37 -44.65
N ASP A 34 7.74 23.29 -43.57
CA ASP A 34 7.05 22.08 -43.16
C ASP A 34 6.03 21.71 -44.24
N THR A 35 6.46 20.91 -45.20
CA THR A 35 5.59 20.35 -46.25
C THR A 35 4.82 19.12 -45.77
N THR A 36 4.59 18.94 -44.46
CA THR A 36 3.56 18.04 -43.98
C THR A 36 2.28 18.83 -43.75
N GLY A 37 1.29 18.64 -44.62
CA GLY A 37 -0.07 19.18 -44.48
C GLY A 37 -0.85 18.59 -43.29
N VAL A 38 -0.21 18.42 -42.13
CA VAL A 38 -0.86 18.10 -40.87
C VAL A 38 -1.23 19.44 -40.23
N THR A 39 -2.47 19.87 -40.41
CA THR A 39 -3.02 20.94 -39.56
C THR A 39 -2.94 20.47 -38.11
N GLY A 40 -1.99 21.02 -37.35
CA GLY A 40 -1.78 20.67 -35.94
C GLY A 40 -3.07 20.91 -35.14
N LYS A 41 -3.69 19.84 -34.63
CA LYS A 41 -4.91 19.94 -33.82
C LYS A 41 -4.60 20.64 -32.50
N GLN A 42 -5.44 21.60 -32.12
CA GLN A 42 -5.28 22.38 -30.90
C GLN A 42 -5.62 21.52 -29.67
N PRO A 43 -4.72 21.35 -28.69
CA PRO A 43 -5.00 20.55 -27.51
C PRO A 43 -6.05 21.24 -26.62
N LYS A 44 -7.03 20.45 -26.17
CA LYS A 44 -8.17 20.88 -25.34
C LYS A 44 -8.38 19.87 -24.21
N ILE A 45 -8.96 20.33 -23.10
CA ILE A 45 -9.18 19.52 -21.90
C ILE A 45 -10.63 19.62 -21.45
N LEU A 46 -11.27 18.48 -21.22
CA LEU A 46 -12.50 18.38 -20.44
C LEU A 46 -12.16 17.57 -19.18
N PHE A 47 -12.27 18.17 -18.01
CA PHE A 47 -11.98 17.51 -16.74
C PHE A 47 -13.24 17.49 -15.88
N LEU A 48 -13.83 16.30 -15.74
CA LEU A 48 -15.04 16.04 -14.96
C LEU A 48 -14.69 15.26 -13.70
N MET A 49 -15.08 15.82 -12.56
CA MET A 49 -14.91 15.22 -11.25
C MET A 49 -16.27 14.79 -10.68
N VAL A 50 -16.34 13.57 -10.15
CA VAL A 50 -17.55 13.02 -9.50
C VAL A 50 -17.23 12.70 -8.04
N ASP A 51 -17.67 13.52 -7.10
CA ASP A 51 -17.37 13.32 -5.69
C ASP A 51 -18.02 12.05 -5.15
N GLY A 52 -17.28 11.33 -4.30
CA GLY A 52 -17.77 10.16 -3.57
C GLY A 52 -18.08 8.94 -4.43
N ALA A 53 -17.87 9.00 -5.74
CA ALA A 53 -18.11 7.88 -6.65
C ALA A 53 -17.01 6.81 -6.49
N ARG A 54 -17.31 5.78 -5.68
CA ARG A 54 -16.45 4.61 -5.49
C ARG A 54 -16.26 3.87 -6.81
N GLY A 55 -15.01 3.61 -7.21
CA GLY A 55 -14.72 3.07 -8.54
C GLY A 55 -15.35 1.70 -8.82
N GLU A 56 -15.32 0.80 -7.84
CA GLU A 56 -15.99 -0.50 -7.90
C GLU A 56 -17.52 -0.36 -8.08
N SER A 57 -18.12 0.64 -7.44
CA SER A 57 -19.54 0.93 -7.57
C SER A 57 -19.88 1.50 -8.94
N VAL A 58 -19.06 2.39 -9.50
CA VAL A 58 -19.27 2.91 -10.85
C VAL A 58 -19.24 1.78 -11.88
N ARG A 59 -18.26 0.87 -11.78
CA ARG A 59 -18.18 -0.35 -12.61
C ARG A 59 -19.44 -1.20 -12.48
N SER A 60 -19.84 -1.50 -11.25
CA SER A 60 -20.97 -2.40 -10.95
C SER A 60 -22.35 -1.80 -11.22
N ALA A 61 -22.46 -0.46 -11.26
CA ALA A 61 -23.70 0.23 -11.61
C ALA A 61 -24.10 0.00 -13.07
N GLN A 62 -23.15 -0.41 -13.94
CA GLN A 62 -23.28 -0.49 -15.39
C GLN A 62 -23.60 0.87 -16.03
N ALA A 63 -22.88 1.91 -15.58
CA ALA A 63 -22.94 3.26 -16.13
C ALA A 63 -22.42 3.26 -17.58
N SER A 64 -23.34 3.17 -18.54
CA SER A 64 -23.04 2.87 -19.94
C SER A 64 -22.13 3.88 -20.64
N HIS A 65 -22.30 5.18 -20.38
CA HIS A 65 -21.47 6.20 -21.04
C HIS A 65 -20.03 6.20 -20.50
N LEU A 66 -19.86 6.03 -19.20
CA LEU A 66 -18.56 5.83 -18.55
C LEU A 66 -17.86 4.56 -19.03
N LEU A 67 -18.60 3.46 -19.22
CA LEU A 67 -18.05 2.22 -19.77
C LEU A 67 -17.59 2.40 -21.23
N GLU A 68 -18.36 3.10 -22.07
CA GLU A 68 -18.01 3.37 -23.47
C GLU A 68 -16.72 4.19 -23.62
N LEU A 69 -16.42 5.10 -22.67
CA LEU A 69 -15.14 5.81 -22.68
C LEU A 69 -13.94 4.84 -22.58
N GLY A 70 -14.12 3.68 -21.95
CA GLY A 70 -13.08 2.65 -21.83
C GLY A 70 -12.50 2.21 -23.18
N ASP A 71 -13.30 2.26 -24.25
CA ASP A 71 -12.89 1.82 -25.59
C ASP A 71 -11.77 2.67 -26.21
N ASN A 72 -11.55 3.89 -25.71
CA ASN A 72 -10.44 4.75 -26.13
C ASN A 72 -9.86 5.51 -24.93
N ALA A 73 -9.54 4.79 -23.86
CA ALA A 73 -9.00 5.39 -22.66
C ALA A 73 -7.88 4.56 -22.01
N ILE A 74 -7.07 5.26 -21.22
CA ILE A 74 -6.37 4.64 -20.09
C ILE A 74 -7.32 4.76 -18.90
N TYR A 75 -7.71 3.66 -18.28
CA TYR A 75 -8.68 3.72 -17.20
C TYR A 75 -8.47 2.67 -16.10
N SER A 76 -8.99 2.96 -14.91
CA SER A 76 -9.01 2.06 -13.78
C SER A 76 -10.23 2.28 -12.89
N TRP A 77 -10.85 1.18 -12.45
CA TRP A 77 -11.87 1.17 -11.39
C TRP A 77 -11.27 0.99 -9.99
N ASN A 78 -9.96 0.71 -9.93
CA ASN A 78 -9.20 0.41 -8.72
C ASN A 78 -8.23 1.54 -8.36
N SER A 79 -8.51 2.77 -8.80
CA SER A 79 -7.69 3.93 -8.45
C SER A 79 -7.74 4.17 -6.94
N ILE A 80 -6.70 4.78 -6.39
CA ILE A 80 -6.57 5.01 -4.95
C ILE A 80 -6.34 6.50 -4.67
N SER A 81 -7.16 7.04 -3.77
CA SER A 81 -7.01 8.38 -3.20
C SER A 81 -6.23 8.39 -1.89
N ASP A 82 -6.00 9.59 -1.35
CA ASP A 82 -5.34 9.75 -0.05
C ASP A 82 -6.14 9.12 1.11
N THR A 83 -5.41 8.52 2.06
CA THR A 83 -5.98 7.79 3.21
C THR A 83 -6.76 8.65 4.21
N LEU A 84 -6.59 9.97 4.18
CA LEU A 84 -7.38 10.90 4.98
C LEU A 84 -8.87 10.87 4.58
N SER A 85 -9.18 10.43 3.34
CA SER A 85 -10.54 10.31 2.80
C SER A 85 -11.40 11.55 3.06
N LEU A 86 -10.82 12.72 2.77
CA LEU A 86 -11.46 14.03 2.91
C LEU A 86 -11.62 14.68 1.54
N ASP A 87 -12.83 15.18 1.23
CA ASP A 87 -13.11 15.80 -0.07
C ASP A 87 -12.15 16.97 -0.37
N ALA A 88 -11.95 17.87 0.59
CA ALA A 88 -11.03 19.02 0.45
C ALA A 88 -9.59 18.59 0.10
N THR A 89 -9.10 17.49 0.67
CA THR A 89 -7.78 16.93 0.39
C THR A 89 -7.73 16.33 -1.00
N ALA A 90 -8.73 15.52 -1.36
CA ALA A 90 -8.83 14.91 -2.68
C ALA A 90 -8.90 15.96 -3.80
N TRP A 91 -9.67 17.04 -3.60
CA TRP A 91 -9.73 18.17 -4.52
C TRP A 91 -8.37 18.85 -4.68
N ALA A 92 -7.66 19.06 -3.58
CA ALA A 92 -6.34 19.66 -3.61
C ALA A 92 -5.32 18.75 -4.30
N ASP A 93 -5.35 17.44 -4.06
CA ASP A 93 -4.48 16.47 -4.75
C ASP A 93 -4.68 16.54 -6.29
N LEU A 94 -5.95 16.50 -6.74
CA LEU A 94 -6.32 16.59 -8.16
C LEU A 94 -5.85 17.89 -8.81
N LEU A 95 -6.09 19.03 -8.14
CA LEU A 95 -5.89 20.35 -8.73
C LEU A 95 -4.47 20.88 -8.54
N THR A 96 -3.71 20.43 -7.55
CA THR A 96 -2.32 20.87 -7.34
C THR A 96 -1.30 19.90 -7.96
N GLY A 97 -1.67 18.62 -8.11
CA GLY A 97 -0.76 17.58 -8.57
C GLY A 97 0.32 17.19 -7.56
N VAL A 98 0.17 17.61 -6.30
CA VAL A 98 1.02 17.22 -5.17
C VAL A 98 0.17 16.60 -4.07
N ARG A 99 0.80 15.84 -3.16
CA ARG A 99 0.11 15.19 -2.03
C ARG A 99 -0.12 16.14 -0.86
N LYS A 100 -0.97 15.73 0.10
CA LYS A 100 -1.26 16.49 1.34
C LYS A 100 -0.04 16.91 2.14
N GLU A 101 1.04 16.12 2.12
CA GLU A 101 2.30 16.46 2.80
C GLU A 101 2.94 17.73 2.23
N LYS A 102 2.57 18.14 1.01
CA LYS A 102 2.99 19.38 0.34
C LYS A 102 1.90 20.44 0.40
N HIS A 103 0.73 20.23 -0.20
CA HIS A 103 -0.29 21.29 -0.25
C HIS A 103 -0.94 21.61 1.12
N GLY A 104 -0.83 20.72 2.12
CA GLY A 104 -1.23 21.00 3.51
C GLY A 104 -2.74 21.08 3.77
N VAL A 105 -3.59 20.73 2.79
CA VAL A 105 -5.05 20.71 2.96
C VAL A 105 -5.43 19.40 3.62
N VAL A 106 -5.52 19.42 4.95
CA VAL A 106 -5.86 18.25 5.78
C VAL A 106 -7.12 18.46 6.64
N LYS A 107 -7.83 19.57 6.39
CA LYS A 107 -9.05 19.99 7.10
C LYS A 107 -10.06 20.50 6.10
N SER A 108 -11.35 20.29 6.38
CA SER A 108 -12.45 20.67 5.48
C SER A 108 -12.58 22.18 5.27
N ASP A 109 -12.06 22.98 6.20
CA ASP A 109 -12.06 24.45 6.15
C ASP A 109 -10.82 25.03 5.45
N PHE A 110 -9.92 24.18 4.96
CA PHE A 110 -8.67 24.56 4.30
C PHE A 110 -7.71 25.38 5.17
N SER A 111 -7.89 25.42 6.50
CA SER A 111 -6.96 26.12 7.39
C SER A 111 -5.53 25.54 7.33
N ASP A 112 -4.53 26.38 7.53
CA ASP A 112 -3.09 26.03 7.52
C ASP A 112 -2.55 25.42 6.21
N ASN A 113 -3.27 25.61 5.10
CA ASN A 113 -2.84 25.13 3.79
C ASN A 113 -1.58 25.87 3.27
N ARG A 114 -0.93 25.28 2.27
CA ARG A 114 0.23 25.85 1.56
C ARG A 114 -0.05 26.04 0.07
N LEU A 115 -1.29 26.35 -0.30
CA LEU A 115 -1.70 26.54 -1.70
C LEU A 115 -1.01 27.73 -2.38
N GLY A 116 -0.49 28.70 -1.61
CA GLY A 116 0.37 29.76 -2.17
C GLY A 116 1.70 29.23 -2.70
N GLN A 117 2.27 28.21 -2.05
CA GLN A 117 3.50 27.52 -2.47
C GLN A 117 3.22 26.43 -3.51
N TYR A 118 2.10 25.72 -3.37
CA TYR A 118 1.64 24.67 -4.26
C TYR A 118 0.29 25.07 -4.88
N PRO A 119 0.28 26.02 -5.83
CA PRO A 119 -0.95 26.49 -6.47
C PRO A 119 -1.55 25.42 -7.36
N VAL A 120 -2.84 25.59 -7.70
CA VAL A 120 -3.49 24.70 -8.66
C VAL A 120 -2.86 24.82 -10.05
N PHE A 121 -2.91 23.74 -10.84
CA PHE A 121 -2.18 23.64 -12.10
C PHE A 121 -2.65 24.64 -13.17
N PHE A 122 -3.83 25.23 -12.99
CA PHE A 122 -4.34 26.32 -13.84
C PHE A 122 -3.36 27.50 -13.91
N LYS A 123 -2.72 27.84 -12.79
CA LYS A 123 -1.69 28.88 -12.73
C LYS A 123 -0.52 28.58 -13.65
N TYR A 124 -0.09 27.32 -13.71
CA TYR A 124 1.01 26.90 -14.58
C TYR A 124 0.62 26.92 -16.07
N ILE A 125 -0.63 26.57 -16.38
CA ILE A 125 -1.17 26.71 -17.74
C ILE A 125 -1.17 28.18 -18.14
N LYS A 126 -1.74 29.07 -17.31
CA LYS A 126 -1.79 30.52 -17.59
C LYS A 126 -0.41 31.16 -17.71
N ALA A 127 0.57 30.71 -16.93
CA ALA A 127 1.93 31.20 -17.04
C ALA A 127 2.60 30.87 -18.39
N ARG A 128 2.25 29.73 -19.01
CA ARG A 128 2.84 29.29 -20.28
C ARG A 128 1.99 29.64 -21.49
N MET A 129 0.67 29.70 -21.32
CA MET A 129 -0.32 29.96 -22.35
C MET A 129 -1.34 30.99 -21.82
N PRO A 130 -0.98 32.29 -21.72
CA PRO A 130 -1.82 33.30 -21.07
C PRO A 130 -3.22 33.45 -21.68
N ALA A 131 -3.35 33.25 -23.00
CA ALA A 131 -4.62 33.33 -23.72
C ALA A 131 -5.47 32.05 -23.63
N PHE A 132 -4.96 30.97 -23.03
CA PHE A 132 -5.69 29.70 -22.96
C PHE A 132 -6.86 29.82 -21.98
N ARG A 133 -8.08 29.68 -22.50
CA ARG A 133 -9.29 29.86 -21.70
C ARG A 133 -9.51 28.68 -20.75
N ILE A 134 -9.67 28.97 -19.47
CA ILE A 134 -9.99 28.01 -18.42
C ILE A 134 -11.33 28.40 -17.82
N ALA A 135 -12.31 27.50 -17.87
CA ALA A 135 -13.62 27.68 -17.28
C ALA A 135 -13.91 26.55 -16.29
N ALA A 136 -14.36 26.91 -15.09
CA ALA A 136 -14.60 25.98 -14.00
C ALA A 136 -16.01 26.15 -13.45
N TYR A 137 -16.71 25.03 -13.35
CA TYR A 137 -18.09 24.91 -12.88
C TYR A 137 -18.15 23.87 -11.78
N SER A 138 -18.62 24.23 -10.60
CA SER A 138 -18.57 23.36 -9.44
C SER A 138 -19.90 23.35 -8.73
N ALA A 139 -20.48 22.18 -8.53
CA ALA A 139 -21.66 22.06 -7.69
C ALA A 139 -21.33 22.56 -6.27
N THR A 140 -20.17 22.18 -5.72
CA THR A 140 -19.78 22.55 -4.36
C THR A 140 -19.09 23.91 -4.28
N ASP A 141 -19.69 24.81 -3.49
CA ASP A 141 -19.23 26.18 -3.27
C ASP A 141 -17.80 26.30 -2.69
N SER A 142 -17.45 25.46 -1.73
CA SER A 142 -16.13 25.54 -1.06
C SER A 142 -14.98 25.20 -2.00
N LEU A 143 -15.15 24.23 -2.90
CA LEU A 143 -14.17 23.91 -3.93
C LEU A 143 -13.92 25.13 -4.85
N GLY A 144 -15.01 25.71 -5.38
CA GLY A 144 -14.93 26.86 -6.26
C GLY A 144 -14.28 28.07 -5.59
N LYS A 145 -14.63 28.34 -4.32
CA LYS A 145 -14.11 29.50 -3.58
C LYS A 145 -12.65 29.33 -3.13
N MET A 146 -12.23 28.11 -2.79
CA MET A 146 -10.93 27.89 -2.13
C MET A 146 -9.82 27.38 -3.06
N LEU A 147 -10.16 26.63 -4.13
CA LEU A 147 -9.17 25.98 -4.98
C LEU A 147 -9.15 26.49 -6.42
N ILE A 148 -10.28 26.96 -6.95
CA ILE A 148 -10.35 27.42 -8.34
C ILE A 148 -9.77 28.84 -8.44
N THR A 149 -8.44 28.91 -8.55
CA THR A 149 -7.68 30.12 -8.85
C THR A 149 -7.19 30.10 -10.30
N ASP A 150 -6.92 31.28 -10.87
CA ASP A 150 -6.33 31.42 -12.22
C ASP A 150 -7.19 30.86 -13.38
N ALA A 151 -8.50 30.74 -13.16
CA ALA A 151 -9.49 30.48 -14.21
C ALA A 151 -10.13 31.79 -14.73
N ASP A 152 -10.55 31.82 -15.99
CA ASP A 152 -11.28 32.96 -16.57
C ASP A 152 -12.76 32.96 -16.16
N VAL A 153 -13.30 31.77 -15.88
CA VAL A 153 -14.65 31.59 -15.34
C VAL A 153 -14.56 30.65 -14.15
N ASN A 154 -15.19 31.06 -13.04
CA ASN A 154 -15.38 30.24 -11.86
C ASN A 154 -16.83 30.47 -11.37
N ARG A 155 -17.69 29.45 -11.48
CA ARG A 155 -19.09 29.51 -11.08
C ARG A 155 -19.44 28.32 -10.20
N THR A 156 -20.19 28.58 -9.14
CA THR A 156 -20.65 27.55 -8.20
C THR A 156 -22.18 27.46 -8.17
N PHE A 157 -22.70 26.28 -7.81
CA PHE A 157 -24.13 25.96 -7.95
C PHE A 157 -24.78 25.39 -6.69
N SER A 158 -24.19 25.56 -5.49
CA SER A 158 -24.84 25.18 -4.22
C SER A 158 -25.35 23.73 -4.16
N ASN A 159 -24.53 22.79 -4.67
CA ASN A 159 -24.79 21.34 -4.82
C ASN A 159 -25.86 20.97 -5.87
N ASP A 160 -26.13 21.85 -6.83
CA ASP A 160 -26.99 21.57 -7.98
C ASP A 160 -26.16 21.07 -9.18
N ASP A 161 -26.18 19.74 -9.37
CA ASP A 161 -25.47 19.08 -10.48
C ASP A 161 -26.15 19.32 -11.84
N ASP A 162 -27.48 19.51 -11.90
CA ASP A 162 -28.20 19.83 -13.15
C ASP A 162 -27.78 21.22 -13.67
N ALA A 163 -27.71 22.21 -12.78
CA ALA A 163 -27.22 23.55 -13.10
C ALA A 163 -25.74 23.53 -13.50
N THR A 164 -24.95 22.66 -12.90
CA THR A 164 -23.54 22.45 -13.25
C THR A 164 -23.39 21.85 -14.65
N GLU A 165 -24.16 20.80 -14.98
CA GLU A 165 -24.20 20.22 -16.32
C GLU A 165 -24.57 21.28 -17.37
N GLN A 166 -25.67 22.02 -17.14
CA GLN A 166 -26.14 23.03 -18.08
C GLN A 166 -25.08 24.10 -18.36
N ALA A 167 -24.34 24.54 -17.33
CA ALA A 167 -23.28 25.51 -17.49
C ALA A 167 -22.09 24.96 -18.31
N ILE A 168 -21.75 23.67 -18.16
CA ILE A 168 -20.73 23.00 -18.98
C ILE A 168 -21.18 22.91 -20.44
N LEU A 169 -22.44 22.53 -20.69
CA LEU A 169 -23.02 22.47 -22.04
C LEU A 169 -23.01 23.85 -22.73
N ASP A 170 -23.22 24.92 -21.97
CA ASP A 170 -23.14 26.28 -22.50
C ASP A 170 -21.69 26.72 -22.80
N GLU A 171 -20.72 26.38 -21.95
CA GLU A 171 -19.31 26.67 -22.21
C GLU A 171 -18.78 25.90 -23.44
N LEU A 172 -19.27 24.67 -23.68
CA LEU A 172 -18.94 23.90 -24.88
C LEU A 172 -19.39 24.56 -26.19
N LYS A 173 -20.27 25.58 -26.15
CA LYS A 173 -20.63 26.37 -27.34
C LYS A 173 -19.59 27.47 -27.65
N ILE A 174 -18.65 27.72 -26.75
CA ILE A 174 -17.62 28.76 -26.90
C ILE A 174 -16.39 28.18 -27.61
N ASP A 175 -16.06 28.71 -28.79
CA ASP A 175 -14.95 28.23 -29.62
C ASP A 175 -13.58 28.36 -28.92
N THR A 176 -13.42 29.39 -28.08
CA THR A 176 -12.16 29.66 -27.36
C THR A 176 -11.95 28.78 -26.12
N ALA A 177 -12.95 28.00 -25.68
CA ALA A 177 -12.82 27.12 -24.52
C ALA A 177 -11.59 26.21 -24.64
N GLY A 178 -10.67 26.27 -23.66
CA GLY A 178 -9.42 25.52 -23.65
C GLY A 178 -9.47 24.34 -22.68
N LEU A 179 -9.62 24.64 -21.39
CA LEU A 179 -9.92 23.67 -20.34
C LEU A 179 -11.29 23.97 -19.75
N ILE A 180 -12.15 22.96 -19.71
CA ILE A 180 -13.43 23.01 -19.01
C ILE A 180 -13.34 22.05 -17.83
N PHE A 181 -13.48 22.57 -16.62
CA PHE A 181 -13.55 21.80 -15.38
C PHE A 181 -15.01 21.75 -14.90
N GLY A 182 -15.49 20.56 -14.58
CA GLY A 182 -16.80 20.30 -14.00
C GLY A 182 -16.67 19.45 -12.74
N GLN A 183 -17.38 19.80 -11.67
CA GLN A 183 -17.47 18.96 -10.47
C GLN A 183 -18.92 18.71 -10.07
N PHE A 184 -19.25 17.43 -9.88
CA PHE A 184 -20.56 16.92 -9.47
C PHE A 184 -20.51 16.36 -8.05
N SER A 185 -21.55 16.62 -7.26
CA SER A 185 -21.58 16.39 -5.80
C SER A 185 -22.68 15.45 -5.33
N GLN A 186 -23.67 15.14 -6.18
CA GLN A 186 -24.86 14.38 -5.75
C GLN A 186 -24.54 12.92 -5.42
N VAL A 187 -23.54 12.31 -6.05
CA VAL A 187 -23.12 10.93 -5.72
C VAL A 187 -22.58 10.85 -4.29
N ALA A 188 -21.70 11.76 -3.89
CA ALA A 188 -21.26 11.87 -2.49
C ALA A 188 -22.41 12.19 -1.53
N THR A 189 -23.33 13.06 -1.93
CA THR A 189 -24.50 13.43 -1.13
C THR A 189 -25.39 12.21 -0.86
N ALA A 190 -25.71 11.43 -1.90
CA ALA A 190 -26.46 10.18 -1.77
C ALA A 190 -25.68 9.15 -0.93
N GLY A 191 -24.38 9.01 -1.18
CA GLY A 191 -23.52 8.09 -0.43
C GLY A 191 -23.49 8.40 1.06
N LYS A 192 -23.40 9.69 1.44
CA LYS A 192 -23.44 10.14 2.83
C LYS A 192 -24.80 9.91 3.50
N ALA A 193 -25.89 10.06 2.74
CA ALA A 193 -27.24 9.91 3.26
C ALA A 193 -27.66 8.45 3.42
N TYR A 194 -27.27 7.58 2.48
CA TYR A 194 -27.83 6.22 2.37
C TYR A 194 -26.77 5.10 2.36
N GLY A 195 -25.54 5.37 1.91
CA GLY A 195 -24.45 4.41 1.81
C GLY A 195 -23.75 4.42 0.44
N TYR A 196 -22.47 4.06 0.39
CA TYR A 196 -21.59 4.23 -0.78
C TYR A 196 -21.45 2.96 -1.65
N ASP A 197 -22.54 2.20 -1.84
CA ASP A 197 -22.53 0.97 -2.65
C ASP A 197 -23.76 0.83 -3.55
N VAL A 198 -23.62 0.14 -4.68
CA VAL A 198 -24.70 -0.06 -5.67
C VAL A 198 -25.84 -0.95 -5.18
N SER A 199 -25.65 -1.69 -4.08
CA SER A 199 -26.73 -2.32 -3.33
C SER A 199 -27.73 -1.31 -2.74
N ILE A 200 -27.33 -0.04 -2.62
CA ILE A 200 -28.19 1.08 -2.20
C ILE A 200 -28.78 1.76 -3.45
N PRO A 201 -30.12 1.69 -3.65
CA PRO A 201 -30.76 2.20 -4.86
C PRO A 201 -30.51 3.69 -5.12
N GLU A 202 -30.53 4.52 -4.09
CA GLU A 202 -30.35 5.98 -4.18
C GLU A 202 -28.95 6.35 -4.65
N TYR A 203 -27.93 5.65 -4.14
CA TYR A 203 -26.54 5.86 -4.55
C TYR A 203 -26.30 5.35 -5.98
N LYS A 204 -26.86 4.18 -6.35
CA LYS A 204 -26.83 3.69 -7.72
C LYS A 204 -27.50 4.67 -8.69
N ALA A 205 -28.68 5.19 -8.33
CA ALA A 205 -29.40 6.17 -9.14
C ALA A 205 -28.60 7.46 -9.34
N ALA A 206 -27.92 7.96 -8.30
CA ALA A 206 -27.05 9.13 -8.42
C ALA A 206 -25.87 8.88 -9.37
N ILE A 207 -25.26 7.70 -9.34
CA ILE A 207 -24.20 7.32 -10.30
C ILE A 207 -24.74 7.33 -11.73
N LEU A 208 -25.89 6.70 -11.97
CA LEU A 208 -26.51 6.64 -13.30
C LEU A 208 -26.93 8.03 -13.80
N ARG A 209 -27.38 8.92 -12.91
CA ARG A 209 -27.71 10.30 -13.27
C ARG A 209 -26.48 11.07 -13.75
N VAL A 210 -25.34 10.90 -13.08
CA VAL A 210 -24.07 11.51 -13.52
C VAL A 210 -23.57 10.88 -14.82
N ASP A 211 -23.78 9.59 -15.04
CA ASP A 211 -23.49 8.93 -16.32
C ASP A 211 -24.26 9.58 -17.48
N GLU A 212 -25.54 9.91 -17.29
CA GLU A 212 -26.35 10.66 -18.26
C GLU A 212 -25.75 12.04 -18.56
N TYR A 213 -25.35 12.80 -17.52
CA TYR A 213 -24.69 14.09 -17.70
C TYR A 213 -23.42 13.98 -18.56
N ILE A 214 -22.60 12.95 -18.28
CA ILE A 214 -21.38 12.68 -19.04
C ILE A 214 -21.73 12.37 -20.50
N GLY A 215 -22.75 11.55 -20.75
CA GLY A 215 -23.26 11.27 -22.09
C GLY A 215 -23.65 12.54 -22.85
N ASN A 216 -24.43 13.42 -22.23
CA ASN A 216 -24.86 14.69 -22.80
C ASN A 216 -23.67 15.62 -23.11
N ILE A 217 -22.73 15.74 -22.16
CA ILE A 217 -21.52 16.56 -22.30
C ILE A 217 -20.65 16.04 -23.44
N MET A 218 -20.45 14.72 -23.53
CA MET A 218 -19.68 14.10 -24.61
C MET A 218 -20.34 14.29 -25.97
N ASN A 219 -21.67 14.20 -26.04
CA ASN A 219 -22.43 14.48 -27.27
C ASN A 219 -22.25 15.94 -27.71
N ALA A 220 -22.39 16.90 -26.79
CA ALA A 220 -22.17 18.32 -27.08
C ALA A 220 -20.73 18.61 -27.51
N LEU A 221 -19.73 17.98 -26.87
CA LEU A 221 -18.32 18.11 -27.21
C LEU A 221 -18.05 17.68 -28.65
N ARG A 222 -18.60 16.53 -29.09
CA ARG A 222 -18.46 16.04 -30.47
C ARG A 222 -19.17 16.92 -31.51
N GLN A 223 -20.17 17.71 -31.10
CA GLN A 223 -20.93 18.62 -31.96
C GLN A 223 -20.31 20.02 -32.08
N ARG A 224 -19.19 20.29 -31.41
CA ARG A 224 -18.49 21.57 -31.52
C ARG A 224 -18.10 21.87 -32.96
N LYS A 225 -18.30 23.11 -33.39
CA LYS A 225 -18.02 23.58 -34.76
C LYS A 225 -16.60 23.27 -35.21
N ASN A 226 -15.62 23.44 -34.31
CA ASN A 226 -14.21 23.23 -34.60
C ASN A 226 -13.67 21.87 -34.13
N TYR A 227 -14.52 20.92 -33.73
CA TYR A 227 -14.12 19.63 -33.13
C TYR A 227 -13.04 18.88 -33.95
N GLN A 228 -13.14 18.90 -35.28
CA GLN A 228 -12.18 18.23 -36.17
C GLN A 228 -10.74 18.78 -36.07
N HIS A 229 -10.59 20.06 -35.68
CA HIS A 229 -9.31 20.74 -35.49
C HIS A 229 -8.88 20.77 -34.01
N GLU A 230 -9.64 20.14 -33.12
CA GLU A 230 -9.37 20.07 -31.70
C GLU A 230 -8.88 18.68 -31.30
N ASN A 231 -7.98 18.62 -30.32
CA ASN A 231 -7.44 17.39 -29.76
C ASN A 231 -7.80 17.32 -28.28
N TRP A 232 -8.92 16.68 -27.98
CA TRP A 232 -9.46 16.60 -26.63
C TRP A 232 -8.85 15.46 -25.82
N LEU A 233 -8.40 15.78 -24.61
CA LEU A 233 -8.29 14.84 -23.49
C LEU A 233 -9.50 15.05 -22.60
N VAL A 234 -10.26 13.99 -22.39
CA VAL A 234 -11.35 13.96 -21.41
C VAL A 234 -10.87 13.18 -20.19
N VAL A 235 -10.89 13.80 -19.04
CA VAL A 235 -10.58 13.18 -17.75
C VAL A 235 -11.87 13.04 -16.97
N VAL A 236 -12.23 11.83 -16.58
CA VAL A 236 -13.35 11.58 -15.66
C VAL A 236 -12.86 10.79 -14.46
N THR A 237 -13.06 11.30 -13.25
CA THR A 237 -12.51 10.67 -12.04
C THR A 237 -13.29 11.05 -10.79
N SER A 238 -13.12 10.27 -9.73
CA SER A 238 -13.54 10.66 -8.38
C SER A 238 -12.34 11.01 -7.50
N GLY A 239 -12.50 11.99 -6.63
CA GLY A 239 -11.44 12.41 -5.70
C GLY A 239 -11.23 11.41 -4.56
N ARG A 240 -12.32 10.84 -4.05
CA ARG A 240 -12.32 9.77 -3.05
C ARG A 240 -13.55 8.88 -3.22
N GLY A 241 -13.49 7.69 -2.62
CA GLY A 241 -14.65 6.82 -2.48
C GLY A 241 -15.47 7.18 -1.24
N GLY A 242 -16.00 6.16 -0.57
CA GLY A 242 -16.73 6.35 0.67
C GLY A 242 -16.80 5.09 1.53
N PRO A 243 -17.13 5.24 2.81
CA PRO A 243 -17.21 4.11 3.72
C PRO A 243 -18.27 3.11 3.26
N PHE A 244 -17.87 1.85 3.18
CA PHE A 244 -18.73 0.70 2.96
C PHE A 244 -18.09 -0.51 3.65
N SER A 245 -18.92 -1.44 4.11
CA SER A 245 -18.44 -2.70 4.70
C SER A 245 -18.40 -3.76 3.61
N ILE A 246 -17.21 -4.23 3.27
CA ILE A 246 -17.01 -5.34 2.33
C ILE A 246 -17.02 -6.67 3.08
N SER A 247 -17.25 -7.76 2.34
CA SER A 247 -17.17 -9.10 2.92
C SER A 247 -15.72 -9.45 3.29
N PRO A 248 -15.49 -10.35 4.27
CA PRO A 248 -14.14 -10.83 4.59
C PRO A 248 -13.41 -11.44 3.39
N ASP A 249 -14.15 -12.02 2.44
CA ASP A 249 -13.57 -12.60 1.22
C ASP A 249 -13.08 -11.54 0.24
N GLU A 250 -13.61 -10.32 0.29
CA GLU A 250 -13.17 -9.18 -0.53
C GLU A 250 -12.07 -8.36 0.16
N ASP A 251 -11.91 -8.52 1.48
CA ASP A 251 -10.89 -7.82 2.26
C ASP A 251 -9.55 -8.56 2.22
N ASP A 252 -8.69 -8.14 1.31
CA ASP A 252 -7.31 -8.65 1.23
C ASP A 252 -6.36 -7.98 2.24
N GLY A 253 -6.86 -7.11 3.13
CA GLY A 253 -6.05 -6.42 4.13
C GLY A 253 -5.06 -5.41 3.55
N THR A 254 -5.22 -5.04 2.28
CA THR A 254 -4.41 -4.02 1.61
C THR A 254 -5.19 -2.71 1.43
N ILE A 255 -4.51 -1.67 0.93
CA ILE A 255 -5.19 -0.41 0.61
C ILE A 255 -6.23 -0.55 -0.51
N LEU A 256 -6.08 -1.57 -1.38
CA LEU A 256 -7.01 -1.81 -2.49
C LEU A 256 -8.36 -2.35 -2.00
N SER A 257 -8.43 -2.98 -0.82
CA SER A 257 -9.70 -3.40 -0.22
C SER A 257 -10.38 -2.28 0.57
N ASN A 258 -9.75 -1.11 0.76
CA ASN A 258 -10.33 -0.02 1.55
C ASN A 258 -11.33 0.82 0.73
N PRO A 259 -12.66 0.72 0.98
CA PRO A 259 -13.67 1.37 0.14
C PRO A 259 -13.63 2.90 0.23
N LYS A 260 -13.12 3.45 1.35
CA LYS A 260 -13.03 4.90 1.58
C LYS A 260 -12.11 5.61 0.59
N VAL A 261 -11.13 4.89 0.05
CA VAL A 261 -10.11 5.45 -0.84
C VAL A 261 -10.22 4.95 -2.27
N ASN A 262 -11.04 3.93 -2.54
CA ASN A 262 -11.25 3.42 -3.89
C ASN A 262 -11.97 4.46 -4.77
N THR A 263 -11.27 4.92 -5.79
CA THR A 263 -11.76 5.85 -6.81
C THR A 263 -11.73 5.19 -8.18
N PHE A 264 -12.25 5.88 -9.18
CA PHE A 264 -11.98 5.55 -10.58
C PHE A 264 -11.30 6.71 -11.29
N THR A 265 -10.59 6.40 -12.37
CA THR A 265 -9.95 7.38 -13.23
C THR A 265 -10.05 6.91 -14.67
N ILE A 266 -10.47 7.80 -15.58
CA ILE A 266 -10.54 7.59 -17.01
C ILE A 266 -9.82 8.76 -17.69
N PHE A 267 -8.79 8.45 -18.46
CA PHE A 267 -8.14 9.38 -19.39
C PHE A 267 -8.52 9.00 -20.81
N TYR A 268 -9.57 9.61 -21.33
CA TYR A 268 -10.13 9.34 -22.66
C TYR A 268 -9.58 10.29 -23.72
N SER A 269 -9.29 9.73 -24.89
CA SER A 269 -9.15 10.48 -26.13
C SER A 269 -9.54 9.56 -27.27
N PRO A 270 -10.25 10.01 -28.32
CA PRO A 270 -10.60 9.16 -29.46
C PRO A 270 -9.37 8.55 -30.16
N ARG A 271 -8.17 9.04 -29.84
CA ARG A 271 -6.91 8.56 -30.39
C ARG A 271 -6.24 7.48 -29.54
N TYR A 272 -6.73 7.15 -28.35
CA TYR A 272 -6.08 6.15 -27.49
C TYR A 272 -6.52 4.74 -27.83
N THR A 273 -5.57 3.81 -27.82
CA THR A 273 -5.88 2.39 -27.68
C THR A 273 -6.33 2.10 -26.24
N PRO A 274 -7.38 1.29 -26.03
CA PRO A 274 -7.83 0.91 -24.69
C PRO A 274 -6.68 0.34 -23.85
N ASN A 275 -6.54 0.85 -22.63
CA ASN A 275 -5.59 0.34 -21.63
C ASN A 275 -6.26 0.32 -20.26
N PHE A 276 -6.72 -0.87 -19.85
CA PHE A 276 -7.32 -1.09 -18.54
C PHE A 276 -6.24 -1.40 -17.50
N ILE A 277 -6.10 -0.54 -16.51
CA ILE A 277 -5.24 -0.75 -15.34
C ILE A 277 -6.09 -1.45 -14.28
N ASP A 278 -5.99 -2.77 -14.25
CA ASP A 278 -6.73 -3.60 -13.30
C ASP A 278 -6.15 -3.52 -11.88
N ARG A 279 -6.87 -4.12 -10.93
CA ARG A 279 -6.41 -4.32 -9.56
C ARG A 279 -5.06 -5.07 -9.59
N PRO A 280 -3.99 -4.52 -9.02
CA PRO A 280 -2.70 -5.21 -8.93
C PRO A 280 -2.83 -6.52 -8.18
N TYR A 281 -2.01 -7.51 -8.55
CA TYR A 281 -1.87 -8.74 -7.81
C TYR A 281 -1.30 -8.46 -6.42
N THR A 282 -2.04 -8.82 -5.37
CA THR A 282 -1.68 -8.53 -3.96
C THR A 282 -0.96 -9.67 -3.25
N GLY A 283 -0.73 -10.78 -3.95
CA GLY A 283 -0.10 -11.98 -3.41
C GLY A 283 -1.04 -13.19 -3.44
N ALA A 284 -0.51 -14.36 -3.12
CA ALA A 284 -1.30 -15.57 -2.96
C ALA A 284 -1.96 -15.59 -1.57
N ARG A 285 -3.17 -16.16 -1.48
CA ARG A 285 -3.85 -16.30 -0.19
C ARG A 285 -3.31 -17.51 0.54
N TYR A 286 -2.82 -17.28 1.75
CA TYR A 286 -2.55 -18.33 2.71
C TYR A 286 -3.88 -18.82 3.28
N THR A 287 -4.24 -20.04 2.89
CA THR A 287 -5.52 -20.67 3.26
C THR A 287 -5.30 -21.94 4.06
N GLY A 288 -6.31 -22.31 4.84
CA GLY A 288 -6.34 -23.55 5.59
C GLY A 288 -7.30 -23.51 6.76
N LYS A 289 -7.18 -24.50 7.63
CA LYS A 289 -7.86 -24.53 8.92
C LYS A 289 -6.80 -24.54 10.02
N ALA A 290 -6.93 -23.70 11.05
CA ALA A 290 -5.98 -23.68 12.16
C ALA A 290 -6.70 -23.79 13.50
N VAL A 291 -6.00 -24.32 14.51
CA VAL A 291 -6.50 -24.32 15.88
C VAL A 291 -6.17 -23.01 16.56
N ARG A 292 -7.18 -22.39 17.16
CA ARG A 292 -6.99 -21.22 18.03
C ARG A 292 -6.37 -21.66 19.35
N LEU A 293 -5.16 -21.19 19.64
CA LEU A 293 -4.52 -21.36 20.95
C LEU A 293 -4.99 -20.23 21.86
N TYR A 294 -5.78 -20.57 22.88
CA TYR A 294 -6.35 -19.59 23.81
C TYR A 294 -6.72 -20.22 25.15
N GLY A 295 -6.81 -19.40 26.21
CA GLY A 295 -7.30 -19.78 27.54
C GLY A 295 -6.31 -19.43 28.65
N LYS A 296 -6.73 -19.58 29.91
CA LYS A 296 -6.04 -18.97 31.06
C LYS A 296 -5.42 -19.95 32.05
N THR A 297 -5.88 -21.19 32.05
CA THR A 297 -5.51 -22.23 33.00
C THR A 297 -5.25 -23.54 32.26
N ALA A 298 -4.59 -24.49 32.94
CA ALA A 298 -4.34 -25.80 32.34
C ALA A 298 -5.62 -26.57 31.97
N ASN A 299 -6.77 -26.24 32.56
CA ASN A 299 -8.04 -26.94 32.33
C ASN A 299 -8.86 -26.36 31.16
N ASP A 300 -8.67 -25.09 30.81
CA ASP A 300 -9.43 -24.41 29.75
C ASP A 300 -8.58 -24.01 28.56
N ALA A 301 -7.26 -23.90 28.72
CA ALA A 301 -6.39 -23.47 27.66
C ALA A 301 -6.19 -24.53 26.58
N VAL A 302 -6.27 -24.13 25.33
CA VAL A 302 -5.91 -24.94 24.17
C VAL A 302 -4.42 -24.79 23.91
N TYR A 303 -3.70 -25.90 24.00
CA TYR A 303 -2.26 -26.00 23.77
C TYR A 303 -1.91 -27.38 23.22
N ALA A 304 -0.66 -27.55 22.78
CA ALA A 304 -0.16 -28.84 22.33
C ALA A 304 1.23 -29.15 22.89
N THR A 305 1.55 -30.43 23.08
CA THR A 305 2.84 -30.85 23.65
C THR A 305 3.50 -31.98 22.87
N ILE A 306 4.83 -31.98 22.84
CA ILE A 306 5.67 -33.15 22.53
C ILE A 306 6.42 -33.51 23.81
N ASP A 307 6.15 -34.71 24.33
CA ASP A 307 6.80 -35.22 25.55
C ASP A 307 7.78 -36.37 25.24
N GLU A 308 7.34 -37.34 24.43
CA GLU A 308 8.19 -38.40 23.90
C GLU A 308 8.97 -37.89 22.66
N GLY A 309 10.28 -38.14 22.60
CA GLY A 309 11.13 -37.77 21.46
C GLY A 309 11.61 -36.32 21.44
N LYS A 310 11.23 -35.51 22.45
CA LYS A 310 11.61 -34.09 22.56
C LYS A 310 13.12 -33.84 22.60
N GLU A 311 13.92 -34.83 23.01
CA GLU A 311 15.38 -34.80 23.00
C GLU A 311 15.96 -34.57 21.59
N ASP A 312 15.29 -35.02 20.54
CA ASP A 312 15.72 -34.77 19.16
C ASP A 312 15.52 -33.31 18.74
N LEU A 313 14.79 -32.51 19.52
CA LEU A 313 14.54 -31.08 19.32
C LEU A 313 15.36 -30.21 20.31
N ALA A 314 16.19 -30.84 21.15
CA ALA A 314 17.03 -30.17 22.15
C ALA A 314 17.99 -29.15 21.52
N LEU A 315 18.13 -27.98 22.15
CA LEU A 315 19.08 -26.96 21.72
C LEU A 315 20.49 -27.22 22.24
N GLY A 316 20.62 -27.99 23.31
CA GLY A 316 21.90 -28.31 23.93
C GLY A 316 22.70 -27.07 24.29
N LYS A 317 24.00 -27.29 24.53
CA LYS A 317 24.98 -26.22 24.79
C LYS A 317 25.51 -25.55 23.53
N THR A 318 25.56 -26.29 22.41
CA THR A 318 26.28 -25.87 21.20
C THR A 318 25.55 -26.19 19.91
N ASN A 319 24.33 -26.75 19.93
CA ASN A 319 23.66 -27.08 18.67
C ASN A 319 23.30 -25.81 17.92
N GLU A 320 23.55 -25.82 16.62
CA GLU A 320 23.01 -24.83 15.69
C GLU A 320 21.62 -25.27 15.27
N VAL A 321 20.65 -24.39 15.45
CA VAL A 321 19.23 -24.70 15.25
C VAL A 321 18.54 -23.49 14.68
N THR A 322 17.66 -23.71 13.71
CA THR A 322 16.73 -22.69 13.26
C THR A 322 15.31 -23.15 13.56
N ILE A 323 14.54 -22.28 14.20
CA ILE A 323 13.14 -22.50 14.54
C ILE A 323 12.33 -21.43 13.82
N ALA A 324 11.41 -21.84 12.96
CA ALA A 324 10.50 -20.93 12.28
C ALA A 324 9.05 -21.35 12.46
N LEU A 325 8.13 -20.39 12.49
CA LEU A 325 6.69 -20.63 12.54
C LEU A 325 5.93 -19.48 11.92
N LYS A 326 4.69 -19.73 11.51
CA LYS A 326 3.74 -18.71 11.11
C LYS A 326 2.75 -18.47 12.23
N ILE A 327 2.46 -17.20 12.54
CA ILE A 327 1.54 -16.83 13.61
C ILE A 327 0.59 -15.73 13.15
N LYS A 328 -0.69 -15.84 13.51
CA LYS A 328 -1.67 -14.75 13.45
C LYS A 328 -2.17 -14.45 14.85
N LYS A 329 -1.83 -13.27 15.33
CA LYS A 329 -2.24 -12.78 16.66
C LYS A 329 -3.66 -12.27 16.61
N ASN A 330 -4.49 -12.65 17.58
CA ASN A 330 -5.82 -12.07 17.74
C ASN A 330 -5.79 -10.87 18.70
N LYS A 331 -6.90 -10.15 18.80
CA LYS A 331 -7.03 -9.10 19.82
C LYS A 331 -7.14 -9.71 21.21
N THR A 332 -6.57 -9.01 22.20
CA THR A 332 -6.82 -9.28 23.61
C THR A 332 -8.26 -8.91 23.99
N ILE A 333 -8.65 -9.20 25.22
CA ILE A 333 -9.93 -8.74 25.77
C ILE A 333 -10.07 -7.21 25.79
N TYR A 334 -8.95 -6.47 25.74
CA TYR A 334 -8.94 -5.02 25.65
C TYR A 334 -9.16 -4.49 24.22
N GLY A 335 -9.25 -5.37 23.22
CA GLY A 335 -9.38 -5.00 21.81
C GLY A 335 -8.07 -4.54 21.15
N ASP A 336 -6.95 -4.60 21.88
CA ASP A 336 -5.60 -4.31 21.40
C ASP A 336 -4.86 -5.59 20.98
N TYR A 337 -3.66 -5.44 20.45
CA TYR A 337 -2.75 -6.52 20.08
C TYR A 337 -1.54 -6.60 21.04
N SER A 338 -1.67 -6.08 22.25
CA SER A 338 -0.55 -5.99 23.21
C SER A 338 -0.54 -7.20 24.14
N TYR A 339 0.58 -7.88 24.33
CA TYR A 339 0.66 -9.09 25.16
C TYR A 339 1.77 -8.97 26.21
N THR A 340 1.77 -9.87 27.21
CA THR A 340 2.76 -9.84 28.29
C THR A 340 3.35 -11.23 28.51
N TYR A 341 4.29 -11.58 27.64
CA TYR A 341 5.09 -12.80 27.65
C TYR A 341 4.34 -14.14 27.52
N PRO A 342 3.12 -14.25 26.95
CA PRO A 342 2.54 -15.58 26.77
C PRO A 342 3.42 -16.41 25.84
N ASN A 343 3.62 -17.68 26.21
CA ASN A 343 4.37 -18.65 25.42
C ASN A 343 3.69 -18.86 24.07
N ILE A 344 4.47 -18.84 23.00
CA ILE A 344 4.08 -19.34 21.68
C ILE A 344 4.54 -20.79 21.59
N ILE A 345 5.84 -21.04 21.65
CA ILE A 345 6.43 -22.38 21.63
C ILE A 345 7.74 -22.41 22.44
N GLY A 346 7.98 -23.44 23.22
CA GLY A 346 9.22 -23.60 23.98
C GLY A 346 9.19 -24.76 24.98
N ASN A 347 10.34 -25.05 25.59
CA ASN A 347 10.50 -26.13 26.57
C ASN A 347 10.58 -25.62 28.02
N ASN A 348 10.61 -24.31 28.24
CA ASN A 348 10.38 -23.69 29.54
C ASN A 348 10.13 -22.19 29.34
N LEU A 349 9.09 -21.67 29.97
CA LEU A 349 8.91 -20.23 30.14
C LEU A 349 8.46 -19.91 31.57
N SER A 350 9.27 -20.33 32.53
CA SER A 350 9.13 -19.99 33.94
C SER A 350 9.69 -18.60 34.21
N LEU A 351 8.84 -17.69 34.67
CA LEU A 351 9.24 -16.38 35.21
C LEU A 351 9.84 -16.49 36.62
N ASP A 352 9.93 -17.69 37.19
CA ASP A 352 10.68 -17.92 38.42
C ASP A 352 12.17 -17.76 38.12
N TRP A 353 12.74 -16.68 38.65
CA TRP A 353 14.15 -16.33 38.50
C TRP A 353 15.11 -17.46 38.92
N TRP A 354 14.65 -18.39 39.75
CA TRP A 354 15.43 -19.51 40.29
C TRP A 354 15.17 -20.84 39.56
N LYS A 355 14.25 -20.89 38.60
CA LYS A 355 13.91 -22.08 37.78
C LYS A 355 13.72 -21.70 36.31
N ASN A 356 14.80 -21.32 35.64
CA ASN A 356 14.74 -20.67 34.32
C ASN A 356 15.61 -21.32 33.25
N THR A 357 16.10 -22.55 33.45
CA THR A 357 16.77 -23.29 32.36
C THR A 357 15.79 -23.54 31.24
N GLY A 358 16.10 -23.11 30.02
CA GLY A 358 15.28 -23.39 28.84
C GLY A 358 15.17 -22.22 27.88
N TRP A 359 14.24 -22.35 26.93
CA TRP A 359 13.94 -21.32 25.94
C TRP A 359 12.45 -21.32 25.56
N ALA A 360 11.96 -20.17 25.12
CA ALA A 360 10.62 -20.05 24.54
C ALA A 360 10.49 -18.82 23.65
N MET A 361 9.84 -18.99 22.50
CA MET A 361 9.28 -17.89 21.73
C MET A 361 8.02 -17.38 22.44
N SER A 362 7.92 -16.07 22.68
CA SER A 362 6.79 -15.45 23.36
C SER A 362 6.34 -14.17 22.68
N LEU A 363 5.14 -13.67 23.02
CA LEU A 363 4.69 -12.33 22.63
C LEU A 363 5.08 -11.30 23.69
N GLU A 364 5.48 -10.10 23.28
CA GLU A 364 5.78 -9.00 24.20
C GLU A 364 5.27 -7.69 23.62
N THR A 365 4.41 -7.00 24.37
CA THR A 365 3.73 -5.79 23.94
C THR A 365 3.16 -5.98 22.53
N ASN A 366 3.60 -5.19 21.56
CA ASN A 366 3.16 -5.27 20.18
C ASN A 366 3.94 -6.30 19.33
N GLY A 367 5.07 -6.81 19.83
CA GLY A 367 5.97 -7.71 19.11
C GLY A 367 6.03 -9.12 19.70
N TRP A 368 7.21 -9.72 19.57
CA TRP A 368 7.56 -11.06 20.01
C TRP A 368 9.04 -11.15 20.37
N GLY A 369 9.50 -12.28 20.88
CA GLY A 369 10.93 -12.56 20.99
C GLY A 369 11.20 -13.96 21.52
N VAL A 370 12.48 -14.23 21.82
CA VAL A 370 12.93 -15.51 22.37
C VAL A 370 13.49 -15.28 23.76
N HIS A 371 12.79 -15.82 24.75
CA HIS A 371 13.32 -15.98 26.09
C HIS A 371 14.29 -17.14 26.14
N TYR A 372 15.32 -16.98 26.97
CA TYR A 372 16.28 -18.01 27.29
C TYR A 372 16.79 -17.78 28.71
N GLY A 373 17.12 -18.87 29.40
CA GLY A 373 17.66 -18.77 30.75
C GLY A 373 18.42 -20.02 31.17
N GLN A 374 19.08 -19.89 32.33
CA GLN A 374 19.82 -20.97 32.97
C GLN A 374 19.83 -20.76 34.47
N ASN A 375 19.67 -21.86 35.22
CA ASN A 375 19.74 -21.83 36.67
C ASN A 375 21.04 -21.15 37.14
N GLY A 376 20.90 -20.11 37.96
CA GLY A 376 22.00 -19.28 38.46
C GLY A 376 22.46 -18.13 37.54
N ALA A 377 22.04 -18.10 36.26
CA ALA A 377 22.36 -17.01 35.32
C ALA A 377 21.20 -16.02 35.09
N GLY A 378 19.99 -16.34 35.55
CA GLY A 378 18.80 -15.56 35.25
C GLY A 378 18.18 -15.93 33.90
N PHE A 379 17.12 -15.22 33.52
CA PHE A 379 16.54 -15.29 32.19
C PHE A 379 16.67 -13.93 31.49
N ASN A 380 16.68 -13.95 30.17
CA ASN A 380 16.71 -12.75 29.33
C ASN A 380 15.93 -13.02 28.04
N MET A 381 15.78 -11.99 27.20
CA MET A 381 15.00 -12.06 25.97
C MET A 381 15.72 -11.32 24.84
N ALA A 382 15.77 -11.97 23.67
CA ALA A 382 16.04 -11.27 22.42
C ALA A 382 14.70 -10.84 21.81
N THR A 383 14.56 -9.58 21.44
CA THR A 383 13.28 -9.00 20.98
C THR A 383 13.21 -8.90 19.46
N GLY A 384 12.11 -9.34 18.88
CA GLY A 384 11.76 -9.22 17.45
C GLY A 384 11.00 -7.94 17.12
N ALA A 385 10.44 -7.88 15.90
CA ALA A 385 9.68 -6.72 15.42
C ALA A 385 8.23 -6.70 15.93
N ASN A 386 7.56 -5.56 15.68
CA ASN A 386 6.13 -5.39 15.90
C ASN A 386 5.31 -6.25 14.92
N ILE A 387 4.31 -6.97 15.43
CA ILE A 387 3.35 -7.81 14.69
C ILE A 387 1.90 -7.53 15.15
N SER A 388 1.58 -6.26 15.44
CA SER A 388 0.32 -5.80 16.05
C SER A 388 -0.73 -5.37 15.02
N ASP A 389 -0.88 -6.09 13.92
CA ASP A 389 -1.76 -5.72 12.80
C ASP A 389 -2.86 -6.75 12.49
N GLY A 390 -2.87 -7.90 13.20
CA GLY A 390 -3.83 -8.98 13.00
C GLY A 390 -3.59 -9.82 11.76
N LYS A 391 -2.41 -9.73 11.14
CA LYS A 391 -2.02 -10.50 9.95
C LYS A 391 -1.16 -11.71 10.32
N TRP A 392 -0.95 -12.59 9.34
CA TRP A 392 0.02 -13.67 9.46
C TRP A 392 1.44 -13.12 9.31
N HIS A 393 2.31 -13.53 10.23
CA HIS A 393 3.74 -13.24 10.18
C HIS A 393 4.55 -14.53 10.27
N ASP A 394 5.70 -14.53 9.61
CA ASP A 394 6.70 -15.60 9.72
C ASP A 394 7.78 -15.17 10.71
N LEU A 395 7.90 -15.91 11.81
CA LEU A 395 8.85 -15.65 12.89
C LEU A 395 9.96 -16.69 12.83
N THR A 396 11.22 -16.25 12.73
CA THR A 396 12.37 -17.14 12.68
C THR A 396 13.40 -16.78 13.74
N ALA A 397 13.84 -17.77 14.51
CA ALA A 397 14.93 -17.70 15.48
C ALA A 397 16.08 -18.63 15.06
N VAL A 398 17.30 -18.09 14.97
CA VAL A 398 18.50 -18.84 14.58
C VAL A 398 19.48 -18.86 15.75
N PHE A 399 19.75 -20.04 16.29
CA PHE A 399 20.83 -20.32 17.22
C PHE A 399 22.07 -20.73 16.42
N LEU A 400 23.15 -19.97 16.53
CA LEU A 400 24.38 -20.25 15.79
C LEU A 400 25.64 -20.06 16.64
N ASN A 401 26.74 -20.69 16.21
CA ASN A 401 28.05 -20.50 16.79
C ASN A 401 28.95 -19.72 15.83
N ARG A 402 29.61 -18.69 16.32
CA ARG A 402 30.53 -17.86 15.53
C ARG A 402 31.65 -17.36 16.43
N ASP A 403 32.90 -17.53 15.99
CA ASP A 403 34.08 -17.05 16.71
C ASP A 403 34.17 -17.49 18.20
N ASN A 404 33.88 -18.77 18.47
CA ASN A 404 33.81 -19.36 19.82
C ASN A 404 32.73 -18.77 20.75
N LYS A 405 31.76 -18.03 20.18
CA LYS A 405 30.59 -17.50 20.86
C LYS A 405 29.32 -18.11 20.31
N ARG A 406 28.24 -18.05 21.09
CA ARG A 406 26.90 -18.50 20.68
C ARG A 406 25.95 -17.31 20.62
N PHE A 407 25.15 -17.25 19.58
CA PHE A 407 24.21 -16.15 19.33
C PHE A 407 22.79 -16.66 19.04
N ILE A 408 21.80 -15.83 19.34
CA ILE A 408 20.43 -15.94 18.80
C ILE A 408 20.21 -14.76 17.86
N ARG A 409 19.74 -15.03 16.64
CA ARG A 409 19.32 -14.02 15.66
C ARG A 409 17.84 -14.16 15.36
N LEU A 410 17.11 -13.05 15.35
CA LEU A 410 15.66 -13.04 15.10
C LEU A 410 15.33 -12.35 13.79
N PHE A 411 14.35 -12.89 13.08
CA PHE A 411 13.83 -12.37 11.82
C PHE A 411 12.31 -12.38 11.83
N THR A 412 11.70 -11.29 11.36
CA THR A 412 10.25 -11.17 11.15
C THR A 412 10.00 -10.94 9.68
N ASP A 413 9.20 -11.80 9.06
CA ASP A 413 8.88 -11.76 7.64
C ASP A 413 10.16 -11.72 6.77
N GLY A 414 11.17 -12.49 7.16
CA GLY A 414 12.47 -12.58 6.48
C GLY A 414 13.42 -11.40 6.73
N ASN A 415 12.99 -10.37 7.46
CA ASN A 415 13.80 -9.20 7.78
C ASN A 415 14.50 -9.39 9.13
N PHE A 416 15.82 -9.15 9.17
CA PHE A 416 16.61 -9.19 10.40
C PHE A 416 16.10 -8.18 11.43
N ASN A 417 16.03 -8.61 12.69
CA ASN A 417 15.61 -7.76 13.81
C ASN A 417 16.76 -7.52 14.79
N THR A 418 17.30 -8.58 15.39
CA THR A 418 18.31 -8.48 16.45
C THR A 418 19.26 -9.68 16.45
N GLU A 419 20.42 -9.49 17.07
CA GLU A 419 21.39 -10.54 17.41
C GLU A 419 21.80 -10.37 18.88
N ALA A 420 21.67 -11.43 19.68
CA ALA A 420 22.04 -11.44 21.09
C ALA A 420 23.09 -12.53 21.37
N GLU A 421 24.16 -12.17 22.08
CA GLU A 421 25.15 -13.15 22.54
C GLU A 421 24.60 -13.91 23.76
N ILE A 422 24.62 -15.24 23.68
CA ILE A 422 24.07 -16.14 24.70
C ILE A 422 25.11 -17.14 25.24
N THR A 423 26.39 -16.91 24.94
CA THR A 423 27.51 -17.80 25.32
C THR A 423 27.50 -18.16 26.82
N SER A 424 27.15 -17.21 27.69
CA SER A 424 27.16 -17.40 29.15
C SER A 424 26.01 -18.26 29.70
N TYR A 425 24.96 -18.53 28.92
CA TYR A 425 23.78 -19.26 29.39
C TYR A 425 23.90 -20.79 29.22
N GLY A 426 24.78 -21.25 28.32
CA GLY A 426 25.12 -22.67 28.22
C GLY A 426 23.99 -23.53 27.65
N ASN A 427 23.55 -24.55 28.40
CA ASN A 427 22.57 -25.54 27.96
C ASN A 427 21.13 -25.07 28.19
N PHE A 428 20.25 -25.25 27.21
CA PHE A 428 18.81 -24.91 27.30
C PHE A 428 17.89 -26.13 27.38
N ASP A 429 18.43 -27.32 27.61
CA ASP A 429 17.63 -28.54 27.69
C ASP A 429 16.97 -28.67 29.07
N THR A 430 15.73 -29.18 29.08
CA THR A 430 14.89 -29.37 30.25
C THR A 430 14.17 -30.72 30.18
N ASP A 431 13.69 -31.20 31.32
CA ASP A 431 12.83 -32.40 31.38
C ASP A 431 11.36 -32.08 31.04
N ASP A 432 11.02 -30.81 30.85
CA ASP A 432 9.68 -30.33 30.50
C ASP A 432 9.36 -30.66 29.03
N PRO A 433 8.08 -30.83 28.66
CA PRO A 433 7.69 -31.05 27.27
C PRO A 433 7.91 -29.82 26.40
N LEU A 434 8.19 -30.01 25.11
CA LEU A 434 8.10 -28.93 24.14
C LEU A 434 6.62 -28.56 23.99
N THR A 435 6.26 -27.32 24.35
CA THR A 435 4.88 -26.89 24.48
C THR A 435 4.59 -25.75 23.51
N LEU A 436 3.58 -25.94 22.66
CA LEU A 436 2.97 -24.94 21.80
C LEU A 436 1.71 -24.38 22.50
N GLY A 437 1.73 -23.10 22.87
CA GLY A 437 0.62 -22.43 23.54
C GLY A 437 0.81 -22.30 25.05
N TYR A 438 -0.23 -22.59 25.82
CA TYR A 438 -0.28 -22.30 27.26
C TYR A 438 0.82 -23.00 28.08
N VAL A 439 1.49 -22.22 28.94
CA VAL A 439 2.40 -22.67 29.99
C VAL A 439 2.03 -21.96 31.31
N PRO A 440 1.89 -22.65 32.44
CA PRO A 440 1.52 -22.03 33.72
C PRO A 440 2.51 -20.96 34.22
N GLY A 441 2.00 -19.91 34.87
CA GLY A 441 2.81 -18.96 35.66
C GLY A 441 3.58 -17.89 34.87
N ASN A 442 3.28 -17.74 33.58
CA ASN A 442 4.09 -16.95 32.66
C ASN A 442 3.51 -15.57 32.28
N VAL A 443 2.22 -15.32 32.55
CA VAL A 443 1.61 -14.03 32.19
C VAL A 443 1.39 -13.22 33.47
N THR A 444 1.94 -12.00 33.52
CA THR A 444 1.82 -11.12 34.70
C THR A 444 0.51 -10.31 34.71
N ASP A 445 -0.21 -10.29 33.59
CA ASP A 445 -1.56 -9.72 33.43
C ASP A 445 -2.52 -10.81 32.95
N ASP A 446 -3.43 -11.25 33.84
CA ASP A 446 -4.40 -12.34 33.62
C ASP A 446 -5.36 -12.15 32.42
N ASN A 447 -5.27 -11.03 31.72
CA ASN A 447 -6.04 -10.72 30.53
C ASN A 447 -5.22 -10.72 29.22
N ARG A 448 -3.93 -11.07 29.28
CA ARG A 448 -2.99 -11.07 28.14
C ARG A 448 -2.37 -12.45 27.86
N TRP A 449 -3.12 -13.51 28.15
CA TRP A 449 -2.81 -14.89 27.74
C TRP A 449 -2.76 -15.04 26.22
N LEU A 450 -2.08 -16.08 25.72
CA LEU A 450 -1.99 -16.32 24.28
C LEU A 450 -3.39 -16.37 23.68
N ASN A 451 -3.56 -15.67 22.57
CA ASN A 451 -4.75 -15.77 21.73
C ASN A 451 -4.28 -15.61 20.28
N ALA A 452 -3.94 -16.73 19.65
CA ALA A 452 -3.34 -16.73 18.33
C ALA A 452 -3.61 -18.05 17.59
N TYR A 453 -3.40 -18.02 16.28
CA TYR A 453 -3.25 -19.21 15.45
C TYR A 453 -1.77 -19.39 15.13
N VAL A 454 -1.26 -20.62 15.22
CA VAL A 454 0.14 -20.95 14.88
C VAL A 454 0.15 -22.11 13.90
N THR A 455 0.86 -21.93 12.77
CA THR A 455 0.97 -22.90 11.69
C THR A 455 2.40 -23.02 11.18
N GLU A 456 2.68 -24.07 10.41
CA GLU A 456 3.92 -24.21 9.63
C GLU A 456 5.19 -24.08 10.49
N ILE A 457 5.19 -24.81 11.61
CA ILE A 457 6.30 -24.88 12.56
C ILE A 457 7.39 -25.75 11.95
N ARG A 458 8.62 -25.24 11.91
CA ARG A 458 9.77 -25.86 11.26
C ARG A 458 10.99 -25.78 12.18
N PHE A 459 11.66 -26.91 12.34
CA PHE A 459 12.91 -27.04 13.09
C PHE A 459 13.99 -27.61 12.17
N TRP A 460 15.08 -26.89 12.03
CA TRP A 460 16.28 -27.37 11.35
C TRP A 460 17.42 -27.56 12.35
N ARG A 461 18.15 -28.66 12.21
CA ARG A 461 19.45 -28.90 12.86
C ARG A 461 20.58 -28.17 12.11
N ALA A 462 20.37 -26.89 11.83
CA ALA A 462 21.32 -26.02 11.14
C ALA A 462 21.00 -24.54 11.44
N ALA A 463 22.03 -23.69 11.43
CA ALA A 463 21.84 -22.24 11.39
C ALA A 463 21.60 -21.80 9.94
N LEU A 464 20.36 -21.40 9.61
CA LEU A 464 20.03 -20.93 8.27
C LEU A 464 20.62 -19.53 8.00
N PRO A 465 21.18 -19.28 6.81
CA PRO A 465 21.67 -17.96 6.43
C PRO A 465 20.53 -17.01 6.05
N ASP A 466 20.74 -15.71 6.23
CA ASP A 466 19.73 -14.64 6.03
C ASP A 466 19.05 -14.68 4.66
N ASN A 467 19.81 -14.98 3.60
CA ASN A 467 19.28 -15.03 2.24
C ASN A 467 18.30 -16.20 2.06
N VAL A 468 18.56 -17.35 2.67
CA VAL A 468 17.66 -18.51 2.64
C VAL A 468 16.39 -18.21 3.43
N ILE A 469 16.51 -17.63 4.62
CA ILE A 469 15.36 -17.21 5.43
C ILE A 469 14.47 -16.24 4.63
N LYS A 470 15.08 -15.25 3.98
CA LYS A 470 14.36 -14.25 3.19
C LYS A 470 13.73 -14.80 1.90
N GLU A 471 14.28 -15.85 1.32
CA GLU A 471 13.78 -16.45 0.09
C GLU A 471 12.52 -17.30 0.32
N TYR A 472 12.49 -18.03 1.45
CA TYR A 472 11.41 -18.99 1.76
C TYR A 472 10.41 -18.48 2.79
N VAL A 473 10.59 -17.26 3.29
CA VAL A 473 9.56 -16.57 4.06
C VAL A 473 8.29 -16.43 3.21
N CYS A 474 7.12 -16.55 3.84
CA CYS A 474 5.83 -16.35 3.17
C CYS A 474 5.51 -17.38 2.07
N ALA A 475 6.25 -18.48 1.95
CA ALA A 475 5.82 -19.64 1.17
C ALA A 475 4.60 -20.28 1.84
N GLU A 476 3.59 -20.69 1.04
CA GLU A 476 2.37 -21.34 1.56
C GLU A 476 2.69 -22.66 2.28
N GLU A 477 3.75 -23.33 1.89
CA GLU A 477 4.27 -24.54 2.52
C GLU A 477 5.78 -24.62 2.27
N LEU A 478 6.50 -25.35 3.12
CA LEU A 478 7.91 -25.62 2.89
C LEU A 478 8.09 -26.46 1.61
N PRO A 479 8.74 -25.95 0.56
CA PRO A 479 8.94 -26.73 -0.64
C PRO A 479 9.96 -27.86 -0.40
N THR A 480 9.73 -29.01 -1.01
CA THR A 480 10.68 -30.15 -0.97
C THR A 480 12.04 -29.83 -1.58
N SER A 481 12.13 -28.78 -2.39
CA SER A 481 13.38 -28.25 -2.96
C SER A 481 14.16 -27.32 -2.04
N HIS A 482 13.71 -27.10 -0.80
CA HIS A 482 14.40 -26.22 0.14
C HIS A 482 15.87 -26.69 0.36
N PRO A 483 16.88 -25.80 0.29
CA PRO A 483 18.29 -26.20 0.29
C PRO A 483 18.77 -26.86 1.60
N TYR A 484 18.02 -26.66 2.69
CA TYR A 484 18.28 -27.29 3.99
C TYR A 484 17.24 -28.36 4.37
N HIS A 485 16.50 -28.91 3.39
CA HIS A 485 15.50 -29.95 3.65
C HIS A 485 16.07 -31.16 4.40
N ASP A 486 17.31 -31.58 4.09
CA ASP A 486 17.97 -32.72 4.76
C ASP A 486 18.34 -32.46 6.24
N TYR A 487 18.30 -31.19 6.68
CA TYR A 487 18.53 -30.82 8.09
C TYR A 487 17.23 -30.60 8.86
N LEU A 488 16.06 -30.83 8.24
CA LEU A 488 14.75 -30.63 8.85
C LEU A 488 14.45 -31.79 9.81
N ILE A 489 14.34 -31.48 11.09
CA ILE A 489 14.14 -32.43 12.19
C ILE A 489 12.75 -32.34 12.83
N GLY A 490 11.93 -31.39 12.35
CA GLY A 490 10.54 -31.26 12.73
C GLY A 490 9.80 -30.35 11.77
N TYR A 491 8.64 -30.78 11.28
CA TYR A 491 7.81 -30.00 10.38
C TYR A 491 6.33 -30.28 10.60
N TRP A 492 5.64 -29.29 11.17
CA TRP A 492 4.21 -29.36 11.46
C TRP A 492 3.48 -28.26 10.69
N PRO A 493 2.76 -28.59 9.61
CA PRO A 493 1.94 -27.61 8.91
C PRO A 493 0.85 -27.02 9.80
N CYS A 494 0.31 -27.80 10.74
CA CYS A 494 -0.81 -27.46 11.63
C CYS A 494 -2.04 -26.91 10.87
N ARG A 495 -2.27 -27.41 9.64
CA ARG A 495 -3.36 -26.96 8.75
C ARG A 495 -4.31 -28.08 8.32
N ASP A 496 -4.19 -29.26 8.92
CA ASP A 496 -4.87 -30.48 8.48
C ASP A 496 -6.40 -30.38 8.59
N GLY A 497 -6.91 -29.55 9.51
CA GLY A 497 -8.33 -29.22 9.61
C GLY A 497 -9.19 -30.21 10.37
N PHE A 498 -8.59 -31.23 10.98
CA PHE A 498 -9.26 -32.23 11.80
C PHE A 498 -8.27 -32.98 12.71
N GLY A 499 -8.81 -33.75 13.67
CA GLY A 499 -8.00 -34.60 14.56
C GLY A 499 -7.51 -33.88 15.81
N GLY A 500 -6.77 -34.61 16.65
CA GLY A 500 -6.24 -34.15 17.95
C GLY A 500 -4.73 -34.12 18.03
N VAL A 501 -4.06 -34.09 16.88
CA VAL A 501 -2.61 -33.96 16.79
C VAL A 501 -2.24 -33.01 15.66
N PHE A 502 -1.14 -32.26 15.82
CA PHE A 502 -0.44 -31.73 14.67
C PHE A 502 0.66 -32.71 14.29
N LYS A 503 0.59 -33.20 13.05
CA LYS A 503 1.48 -34.25 12.58
C LYS A 503 2.83 -33.72 12.17
N ASP A 504 3.89 -34.38 12.63
CA ASP A 504 5.23 -34.18 12.12
C ASP A 504 5.38 -34.91 10.78
N GLN A 505 5.66 -34.12 9.74
CA GLN A 505 5.84 -34.63 8.39
C GLN A 505 7.27 -35.09 8.09
N THR A 506 8.22 -34.89 9.01
CA THR A 506 9.58 -35.43 8.88
C THR A 506 9.63 -36.94 9.16
N GLU A 507 10.80 -37.54 9.07
CA GLU A 507 11.02 -38.94 9.46
C GLU A 507 10.96 -39.20 10.97
N TYR A 508 11.09 -38.15 11.80
CA TYR A 508 11.16 -38.25 13.25
C TYR A 508 9.80 -38.54 13.91
N LYS A 509 8.70 -38.05 13.31
CA LYS A 509 7.31 -38.35 13.73
C LYS A 509 6.98 -37.90 15.16
N HIS A 510 7.54 -36.76 15.57
CA HIS A 510 7.27 -36.14 16.86
C HIS A 510 5.95 -35.35 16.83
N ASP A 511 4.81 -36.04 16.84
CA ASP A 511 3.48 -35.41 16.74
C ASP A 511 3.14 -34.57 18.00
N PHE A 512 2.74 -33.32 17.81
CA PHE A 512 2.18 -32.49 18.87
C PHE A 512 0.79 -33.00 19.27
N GLN A 513 0.61 -33.36 20.54
CA GLN A 513 -0.68 -33.79 21.08
C GLN A 513 -1.50 -32.57 21.52
N LEU A 514 -2.71 -32.39 20.98
CA LEU A 514 -3.61 -31.29 21.36
C LEU A 514 -4.36 -31.60 22.66
N HIS A 515 -4.47 -30.58 23.51
CA HIS A 515 -5.15 -30.67 24.81
C HIS A 515 -6.41 -29.80 24.87
N ASN A 516 -7.35 -30.21 25.72
CA ASN A 516 -8.61 -29.52 26.01
C ASN A 516 -9.54 -29.31 24.79
N ASN A 517 -10.42 -28.30 24.86
CA ASN A 517 -11.50 -28.09 23.90
C ASN A 517 -11.07 -27.19 22.75
N TYR A 518 -10.42 -27.78 21.74
CA TYR A 518 -9.99 -27.08 20.52
C TYR A 518 -11.03 -27.13 19.40
N GLN A 519 -10.95 -26.15 18.49
CA GLN A 519 -11.70 -26.11 17.24
C GLN A 519 -10.78 -25.71 16.10
N TRP A 520 -11.09 -26.21 14.90
CA TRP A 520 -10.37 -25.90 13.67
C TRP A 520 -11.13 -24.82 12.91
N ASP A 521 -10.60 -23.60 12.90
CA ASP A 521 -11.21 -22.44 12.25
C ASP A 521 -10.64 -22.27 10.84
N ASP A 522 -11.51 -22.01 9.87
CA ASP A 522 -11.10 -21.64 8.51
C ASP A 522 -10.43 -20.26 8.48
N PHE A 523 -9.41 -20.12 7.65
CA PHE A 523 -8.80 -18.83 7.33
C PHE A 523 -8.41 -18.75 5.85
N SER A 524 -8.42 -17.52 5.32
CA SER A 524 -8.06 -17.19 3.94
C SER A 524 -7.53 -15.77 3.90
N ASP A 525 -6.26 -15.61 4.27
CA ASP A 525 -5.62 -14.31 4.46
C ASP A 525 -4.47 -14.12 3.45
N LEU A 526 -4.07 -12.88 3.15
CA LEU A 526 -2.78 -12.65 2.50
C LEU A 526 -1.64 -12.83 3.51
N MET A 527 -0.60 -13.55 3.10
CA MET A 527 0.64 -13.61 3.85
C MET A 527 1.65 -12.64 3.24
N CYS A 528 2.26 -11.80 4.08
CA CYS A 528 3.23 -10.78 3.68
C CYS A 528 2.72 -9.81 2.60
N PRO A 529 1.55 -9.15 2.79
CA PRO A 529 0.98 -8.27 1.80
C PRO A 529 1.93 -7.10 1.50
N SER A 530 2.00 -6.71 0.22
CA SER A 530 2.75 -5.53 -0.21
C SER A 530 2.28 -4.28 0.55
N SER A 531 3.21 -3.39 0.86
CA SER A 531 2.87 -2.14 1.55
C SER A 531 1.86 -1.32 0.75
N ALA A 532 1.01 -0.57 1.45
CA ALA A 532 0.01 0.30 0.84
C ALA A 532 0.64 1.28 -0.16
N SER A 533 1.81 1.85 0.16
CA SER A 533 2.53 2.78 -0.71
C SER A 533 2.93 2.15 -2.05
N ASN A 534 3.38 0.90 -2.03
CA ASN A 534 3.80 0.19 -3.24
C ASN A 534 2.59 -0.12 -4.12
N LEU A 535 1.49 -0.60 -3.51
CA LEU A 535 0.26 -0.93 -4.24
C LEU A 535 -0.42 0.30 -4.84
N SER A 536 -0.52 1.41 -4.10
CA SER A 536 -1.07 2.66 -4.63
C SER A 536 -0.27 3.21 -5.82
N GLN A 537 1.04 2.93 -5.88
CA GLN A 537 1.88 3.26 -7.04
C GLN A 537 1.68 2.30 -8.24
N LEU A 538 0.77 1.34 -8.20
CA LEU A 538 0.46 0.51 -9.38
C LEU A 538 -0.85 0.91 -10.07
N VAL A 539 -1.62 1.80 -9.47
CA VAL A 539 -2.90 2.31 -9.99
C VAL A 539 -2.89 3.84 -10.07
N PRO A 540 -3.79 4.47 -10.84
CA PRO A 540 -3.90 5.92 -10.88
C PRO A 540 -4.22 6.51 -9.51
N GLN A 541 -3.64 7.67 -9.24
CA GLN A 541 -3.90 8.47 -8.04
C GLN A 541 -4.39 9.87 -8.45
N PRO A 542 -5.18 10.57 -7.60
CA PRO A 542 -5.62 11.94 -7.84
C PRO A 542 -4.52 12.90 -8.32
N VAL A 543 -3.33 12.83 -7.72
CA VAL A 543 -2.17 13.67 -8.09
C VAL A 543 -1.69 13.48 -9.54
N ASP A 544 -2.00 12.35 -10.18
CA ASP A 544 -1.60 12.05 -11.56
C ASP A 544 -2.37 12.91 -12.58
N VAL A 545 -3.58 13.37 -12.25
CA VAL A 545 -4.47 14.08 -13.18
C VAL A 545 -3.83 15.38 -13.69
N ALA A 546 -3.32 16.22 -12.79
CA ALA A 546 -2.62 17.44 -13.18
C ALA A 546 -1.43 17.13 -14.08
N ARG A 547 -0.63 16.09 -13.75
CA ARG A 547 0.53 15.71 -14.56
C ARG A 547 0.14 15.23 -15.95
N GLN A 548 -0.93 14.44 -16.06
CA GLN A 548 -1.49 13.95 -17.32
C GLN A 548 -1.97 15.09 -18.21
N ILE A 549 -2.71 16.05 -17.65
CA ILE A 549 -3.20 17.23 -18.37
C ILE A 549 -2.04 18.11 -18.88
N MET A 550 -1.06 18.39 -18.02
CA MET A 550 0.11 19.18 -18.41
C MET A 550 0.91 18.51 -19.53
N ASN A 551 1.02 17.17 -19.49
CA ASN A 551 1.63 16.41 -20.57
C ASN A 551 0.85 16.51 -21.89
N TRP A 552 -0.48 16.42 -21.84
CA TRP A 552 -1.34 16.57 -23.02
C TRP A 552 -1.23 17.95 -23.67
N LEU A 553 -1.17 19.00 -22.85
CA LEU A 553 -0.94 20.38 -23.29
C LEU A 553 0.51 20.63 -23.73
N GLN A 554 1.38 19.62 -23.68
CA GLN A 554 2.82 19.73 -23.98
C GLN A 554 3.54 20.78 -23.13
N ILE A 555 3.07 21.01 -21.90
CA ILE A 555 3.71 21.92 -20.96
C ILE A 555 4.74 21.13 -20.15
N ALA A 556 6.01 21.45 -20.38
CA ALA A 556 7.11 20.91 -19.58
C ALA A 556 6.98 21.34 -18.11
N VAL A 557 6.80 20.36 -17.23
CA VAL A 557 6.70 20.56 -15.77
C VAL A 557 8.06 20.94 -15.21
N ASP A 558 8.12 22.13 -14.60
CA ASP A 558 9.33 22.59 -13.92
C ASP A 558 9.53 21.77 -12.63
N THR A 559 10.73 21.26 -12.43
CA THR A 559 11.14 20.56 -11.19
C THR A 559 10.83 21.35 -9.91
N LYS A 560 10.81 22.69 -9.98
CA LYS A 560 10.45 23.58 -8.86
C LYS A 560 8.99 23.47 -8.44
N TRP A 561 8.09 23.01 -9.32
CA TRP A 561 6.69 22.78 -8.98
C TRP A 561 6.51 21.54 -8.10
N GLN A 562 7.52 20.66 -8.05
CA GLN A 562 7.57 19.48 -7.19
C GLN A 562 6.31 18.59 -7.32
N MET A 563 5.70 18.49 -8.51
CA MET A 563 4.55 17.62 -8.74
C MET A 563 4.86 16.16 -8.39
N ASP A 564 3.94 15.49 -7.70
CA ASP A 564 4.06 14.10 -7.28
C ASP A 564 3.44 13.12 -8.30
N GLY A 565 2.55 13.62 -9.14
CA GLY A 565 1.86 12.83 -10.15
C GLY A 565 2.78 12.35 -11.27
N ARG A 566 2.40 11.22 -11.87
CA ARG A 566 3.05 10.66 -13.07
C ARG A 566 2.14 10.73 -14.30
N VAL A 567 2.72 10.42 -15.46
CA VAL A 567 1.99 10.30 -16.72
C VAL A 567 1.75 8.82 -17.01
N TRP A 568 0.51 8.48 -17.31
CA TRP A 568 0.11 7.18 -17.83
C TRP A 568 0.12 7.23 -19.37
N VAL A 569 0.62 6.17 -19.99
CA VAL A 569 0.82 6.10 -21.44
C VAL A 569 0.10 4.89 -22.04
N THR A 570 -0.35 5.05 -23.27
CA THR A 570 -0.91 3.99 -24.12
C THR A 570 -0.53 4.27 -25.57
N SER A 571 -0.74 3.28 -26.44
CA SER A 571 -0.60 3.44 -27.89
C SER A 571 -1.70 4.33 -28.46
N TYR A 572 -1.43 4.93 -29.61
CA TYR A 572 -2.42 5.73 -30.33
C TYR A 572 -2.99 4.96 -31.51
N VAL A 573 -4.30 5.05 -31.73
CA VAL A 573 -4.96 4.61 -32.96
C VAL A 573 -4.81 5.69 -34.05
N SER A 574 -4.65 5.25 -35.29
CA SER A 574 -4.77 6.14 -36.45
C SER A 574 -6.24 6.52 -36.63
N ILE A 575 -6.55 7.82 -36.55
CA ILE A 575 -7.87 8.37 -36.86
C ILE A 575 -7.91 8.82 -38.31
#